data_AF-A0A975C585-F1
#
_entry.id   AF-A0A975C585-F1
#
_cell.length_a   1.000
_cell.length_b   1.000
_cell.length_c   1.000
_cell.angle_alpha   90.00
_cell.angle_beta   90.00
_cell.angle_gamma   90.00
#
_symmetry.space_group_name_H-M   'P 1'
#
loop_
_entity.id
_entity.type
_entity.pdbx_description
1 polymer ?
#
loop_
_entity_poly.entity_id
_entity_poly.type
_entity_poly.pdbx_seq_one_letter_code
_entity_poly.pdbx_strand_id
1 'polypeptide(L)'
;MPEDTKINIALSRRHALTAGLFGGFAAVAGPASARTTTTGATAAGEVCLITPQATQGPYWFDPKLERADITEGRKGLPLRIAIKVLEGATCAPIKDARVDIWHCDALGVYSGYEGQGPTGTTEGETFLRGHQPTGVDGTAHFLTVYPGWYQGRTPHVHVKVFLDKEGTTNVLTCQLFFPDALSEWLYAHAPGYVREGQTRDTLNRTDGIAQGQGWSTFGAISEQADHYAMTVTLGVGRTARSQELGFGPGGPGGPPPGMMGPPPGGMNGPPPGGMRGPPPGGFGPGGPGGEGGPPHQEILTGAERIAAILPRTAS
;
A
#
# COMPACT_ATOMS: atom_id res chain seq x y z
N MET A 1 57.50 26.46 -23.92
CA MET A 1 56.76 25.90 -25.09
C MET A 1 55.81 24.85 -24.56
N PRO A 2 54.57 24.87 -25.02
CA PRO A 2 53.43 25.42 -24.28
C PRO A 2 52.29 24.35 -24.22
N GLU A 3 51.06 24.52 -23.75
CA GLU A 3 50.22 25.69 -23.43
C GLU A 3 49.01 25.20 -22.60
N ASP A 4 48.65 26.00 -21.59
CA ASP A 4 47.33 26.51 -21.20
C ASP A 4 46.06 25.63 -21.40
N THR A 5 45.11 25.57 -20.47
CA THR A 5 44.37 26.74 -19.97
C THR A 5 43.49 26.37 -18.76
N LYS A 6 43.58 27.17 -17.69
CA LYS A 6 42.54 27.31 -16.64
C LYS A 6 41.77 28.61 -16.89
N ILE A 7 40.43 28.59 -16.79
CA ILE A 7 39.56 29.80 -16.71
C ILE A 7 38.57 29.55 -15.57
N ASN A 8 38.83 30.12 -14.39
CA ASN A 8 38.38 31.41 -13.85
C ASN A 8 36.95 31.41 -13.27
N ILE A 9 36.88 31.20 -11.95
CA ILE A 9 35.81 31.70 -11.10
C ILE A 9 36.19 33.15 -10.73
N ALA A 10 35.34 34.11 -11.09
CA ALA A 10 35.47 35.48 -10.61
C ALA A 10 34.10 36.05 -10.25
N LEU A 11 33.91 36.38 -8.97
CA LEU A 11 33.02 37.44 -8.53
C LEU A 11 33.76 38.21 -7.43
N SER A 12 34.24 39.38 -7.82
CA SER A 12 35.10 40.27 -7.04
C SER A 12 34.30 41.08 -6.03
N ARG A 13 34.84 41.17 -4.80
CA ARG A 13 34.55 42.22 -3.83
C ARG A 13 35.78 43.13 -3.74
N ARG A 14 35.56 44.45 -3.81
CA ARG A 14 36.20 45.55 -3.03
C ARG A 14 36.16 46.85 -3.84
N HIS A 15 35.67 47.93 -3.24
CA HIS A 15 36.48 49.05 -2.71
C HIS A 15 35.57 50.24 -2.35
N ALA A 16 35.98 50.97 -1.30
CA ALA A 16 35.24 52.04 -0.66
C ALA A 16 35.86 53.42 -0.94
N LEU A 17 35.01 54.45 -0.79
CA LEU A 17 35.25 55.85 -0.35
C LEU A 17 36.10 56.80 -1.20
N THR A 18 35.48 57.90 -1.64
CA THR A 18 36.05 59.27 -1.60
C THR A 18 34.93 60.33 -1.57
N ALA A 19 35.14 61.41 -0.81
CA ALA A 19 34.22 62.53 -0.57
C ALA A 19 34.51 63.75 -1.47
N GLY A 20 33.51 64.62 -1.73
CA GLY A 20 33.72 65.95 -2.34
C GLY A 20 32.41 66.67 -2.75
N LEU A 21 32.33 67.98 -2.46
CA LEU A 21 31.16 68.88 -2.44
C LEU A 21 30.60 69.37 -3.81
N PHE A 22 29.47 70.10 -3.71
CA PHE A 22 28.68 70.88 -4.70
C PHE A 22 27.66 70.03 -5.48
N GLY A 23 26.35 70.28 -5.53
CA GLY A 23 25.52 71.46 -5.29
C GLY A 23 24.44 71.42 -6.38
N GLY A 24 23.16 71.20 -6.02
CA GLY A 24 22.08 71.18 -7.01
C GLY A 24 20.88 70.32 -6.59
N PHE A 25 19.74 70.98 -6.39
CA PHE A 25 18.44 70.36 -6.14
C PHE A 25 18.00 69.50 -7.35
N ALA A 26 17.81 68.21 -7.13
CA ALA A 26 16.94 67.37 -7.94
C ALA A 26 16.30 66.33 -7.02
N ALA A 27 14.99 66.47 -6.76
CA ALA A 27 14.22 65.46 -6.07
C ALA A 27 14.11 64.22 -6.97
N VAL A 28 15.04 63.27 -6.82
CA VAL A 28 14.88 61.94 -7.39
C VAL A 28 14.00 61.16 -6.45
N ALA A 29 12.72 61.02 -6.83
CA ALA A 29 11.85 60.00 -6.26
C ALA A 29 12.52 58.63 -6.46
N GLY A 30 13.02 58.04 -5.37
CA GLY A 30 13.51 56.66 -5.41
C GLY A 30 12.37 55.74 -5.87
N PRO A 31 12.67 54.65 -6.61
CA PRO A 31 11.64 53.71 -6.99
C PRO A 31 11.07 53.14 -5.69
N ALA A 32 9.80 53.45 -5.42
CA ALA A 32 9.03 52.78 -4.41
C ALA A 32 9.12 51.29 -4.72
N SER A 33 9.79 50.54 -3.85
CA SER A 33 9.83 49.09 -3.91
C SER A 33 8.38 48.63 -3.77
N ALA A 34 7.74 48.34 -4.89
CA ALA A 34 6.41 47.76 -4.92
C ALA A 34 6.53 46.41 -4.22
N ARG A 35 6.14 46.36 -2.95
CA ARG A 35 5.78 45.11 -2.30
C ARG A 35 4.67 44.53 -3.15
N THR A 36 5.00 43.51 -3.95
CA THR A 36 4.01 42.59 -4.46
C THR A 36 3.39 41.92 -3.25
N THR A 37 2.30 42.50 -2.75
CA THR A 37 1.31 41.74 -1.99
C THR A 37 0.82 40.67 -2.94
N THR A 38 1.30 39.45 -2.78
CA THR A 38 0.65 38.27 -3.34
C THR A 38 -0.70 38.17 -2.63
N THR A 39 -1.68 38.91 -3.15
CA THR A 39 -3.09 38.73 -2.83
C THR A 39 -3.40 37.27 -3.11
N GLY A 40 -4.03 36.62 -2.13
CA GLY A 40 -4.03 35.17 -1.97
C GLY A 40 -4.26 34.39 -3.24
N ALA A 41 -3.48 33.31 -3.39
CA ALA A 41 -4.04 32.12 -3.99
C ALA A 41 -5.27 31.77 -3.15
N THR A 42 -6.46 32.11 -3.64
CA THR A 42 -7.66 31.37 -3.28
C THR A 42 -7.26 29.92 -3.48
N ALA A 43 -7.20 29.16 -2.39
CA ALA A 43 -7.09 27.72 -2.46
C ALA A 43 -8.11 27.31 -3.51
N ALA A 44 -7.64 26.79 -4.65
CA ALA A 44 -8.50 26.04 -5.54
C ALA A 44 -9.17 25.04 -4.60
N GLY A 45 -10.48 25.20 -4.37
CA GLY A 45 -11.18 24.39 -3.39
C GLY A 45 -10.80 22.96 -3.65
N GLU A 46 -10.19 22.29 -2.66
CA GLU A 46 -9.85 20.87 -2.81
C GLU A 46 -11.12 20.18 -3.25
N VAL A 47 -11.14 19.59 -4.45
CA VAL A 47 -12.31 18.85 -4.90
C VAL A 47 -12.27 17.52 -4.17
N CYS A 48 -12.99 17.41 -3.06
CA CYS A 48 -13.18 16.13 -2.37
C CYS A 48 -14.32 15.36 -3.04
N LEU A 49 -13.96 14.37 -3.86
CA LEU A 49 -14.95 13.46 -4.42
C LEU A 49 -15.34 12.42 -3.37
N ILE A 50 -16.63 12.06 -3.35
CA ILE A 50 -17.10 10.91 -2.58
C ILE A 50 -16.45 9.65 -3.15
N THR A 51 -15.79 8.89 -2.28
CA THR A 51 -15.19 7.61 -2.66
C THR A 51 -16.29 6.58 -2.91
N PRO A 52 -16.26 5.89 -4.07
CA PRO A 52 -17.18 4.78 -4.32
C PRO A 52 -17.02 3.68 -3.27
N GLN A 53 -18.14 3.13 -2.79
CA GLN A 53 -18.08 1.92 -1.97
C GLN A 53 -17.77 0.68 -2.82
N ALA A 54 -17.20 -0.35 -2.22
CA ALA A 54 -16.98 -1.67 -2.79
C ALA A 54 -17.54 -2.75 -1.85
N THR A 55 -17.61 -3.99 -2.34
CA THR A 55 -17.90 -5.15 -1.49
C THR A 55 -16.84 -5.31 -0.40
N GLN A 56 -17.29 -5.69 0.79
CA GLN A 56 -16.43 -6.11 1.91
C GLN A 56 -15.62 -7.37 1.54
N GLY A 57 -16.16 -8.24 0.69
CA GLY A 57 -15.60 -9.56 0.47
C GLY A 57 -15.84 -10.51 1.66
N PRO A 58 -15.31 -11.75 1.61
CA PRO A 58 -15.67 -12.79 2.56
C PRO A 58 -14.74 -12.81 3.78
N TYR A 59 -13.65 -12.01 3.75
CA TYR A 59 -12.53 -12.09 4.67
C TYR A 59 -12.54 -10.99 5.74
N TRP A 60 -13.71 -10.42 6.04
CA TRP A 60 -13.85 -9.44 7.10
C TRP A 60 -14.41 -10.07 8.37
N PHE A 61 -13.79 -9.70 9.48
CA PHE A 61 -14.31 -9.78 10.83
C PHE A 61 -13.69 -8.62 11.61
N ASP A 62 -14.30 -8.23 12.72
CA ASP A 62 -13.80 -7.16 13.58
C ASP A 62 -13.08 -7.75 14.80
N PRO A 63 -11.73 -7.85 14.80
CA PRO A 63 -10.98 -8.34 15.94
C PRO A 63 -10.78 -7.28 17.05
N LYS A 64 -11.34 -6.06 16.89
CA LYS A 64 -11.20 -4.93 17.83
C LYS A 64 -9.73 -4.55 18.14
N LEU A 65 -8.84 -4.69 17.15
CA LEU A 65 -7.41 -4.43 17.30
C LEU A 65 -7.03 -2.99 16.93
N GLU A 66 -6.89 -2.12 17.93
CA GLU A 66 -6.35 -0.77 17.73
C GLU A 66 -4.81 -0.83 17.70
N ARG A 67 -4.21 -0.87 16.50
CA ARG A 67 -2.75 -0.92 16.33
C ARG A 67 -2.31 -0.33 14.99
N ALA A 68 -1.21 0.41 15.01
CA ALA A 68 -0.61 0.97 13.81
C ALA A 68 0.19 -0.08 13.04
N ASP A 69 1.03 -0.87 13.72
CA ASP A 69 1.71 -2.02 13.13
C ASP A 69 0.77 -3.23 13.14
N ILE A 70 0.34 -3.63 11.95
CA ILE A 70 -0.54 -4.78 11.74
C ILE A 70 0.22 -6.00 11.22
N THR A 71 1.55 -5.94 11.06
CA THR A 71 2.33 -6.98 10.39
C THR A 71 2.27 -8.32 11.10
N GLU A 72 2.27 -8.34 12.44
CA GLU A 72 2.44 -9.55 13.26
C GLU A 72 3.60 -10.43 12.79
N GLY A 73 4.69 -9.82 12.34
CA GLY A 73 5.88 -10.54 11.86
C GLY A 73 5.70 -11.25 10.51
N ARG A 74 4.58 -11.02 9.78
CA ARG A 74 4.45 -11.52 8.41
C ARG A 74 5.58 -10.98 7.53
N LYS A 75 6.18 -11.88 6.77
CA LYS A 75 7.22 -11.54 5.81
C LYS A 75 6.60 -10.80 4.63
N GLY A 76 7.31 -9.78 4.14
CA GLY A 76 6.92 -9.00 2.98
C GLY A 76 7.70 -7.70 2.90
N LEU A 77 7.47 -6.94 1.83
CA LEU A 77 8.08 -5.64 1.63
C LEU A 77 7.36 -4.63 2.53
N PRO A 78 8.07 -3.88 3.40
CA PRO A 78 7.42 -2.92 4.28
C PRO A 78 6.60 -1.88 3.50
N LEU A 79 5.38 -1.64 3.95
CA LEU A 79 4.44 -0.69 3.38
C LEU A 79 3.90 0.20 4.51
N ARG A 80 4.03 1.52 4.35
CA ARG A 80 3.38 2.50 5.21
C ARG A 80 2.18 3.09 4.48
N ILE A 81 1.01 3.05 5.11
CA ILE A 81 -0.22 3.58 4.52
C ILE A 81 -0.70 4.75 5.37
N ALA A 82 -0.93 5.90 4.74
CA ALA A 82 -1.62 7.05 5.32
C ALA A 82 -2.97 7.23 4.60
N ILE A 83 -4.05 7.07 5.36
CA ILE A 83 -5.43 7.20 4.88
C ILE A 83 -6.02 8.48 5.46
N LYS A 84 -6.21 9.50 4.61
CA LYS A 84 -6.88 10.74 4.99
C LYS A 84 -8.37 10.62 4.76
N VAL A 85 -9.18 10.89 5.77
CA VAL A 85 -10.64 10.85 5.70
C VAL A 85 -11.18 12.28 5.73
N LEU A 86 -11.91 12.64 4.69
CA LEU A 86 -12.53 13.95 4.51
C LEU A 86 -14.04 13.82 4.42
N GLU A 87 -14.76 14.82 4.91
CA GLU A 87 -16.19 14.97 4.66
C GLU A 87 -16.41 15.49 3.23
N GLY A 88 -17.08 14.71 2.40
CA GLY A 88 -17.21 14.99 0.97
C GLY A 88 -17.92 16.30 0.63
N ALA A 89 -18.84 16.77 1.47
CA ALA A 89 -19.53 18.04 1.22
C ALA A 89 -18.66 19.28 1.50
N THR A 90 -17.69 19.17 2.41
CA THR A 90 -16.95 20.34 2.93
C THR A 90 -15.44 20.24 2.76
N CYS A 91 -14.93 19.06 2.39
CA CYS A 91 -13.52 18.71 2.36
C CYS A 91 -12.83 18.84 3.72
N ALA A 92 -13.61 18.97 4.81
CA ALA A 92 -13.08 19.08 6.15
C ALA A 92 -12.56 17.72 6.62
N PRO A 93 -11.37 17.65 7.23
CA PRO A 93 -10.89 16.42 7.84
C PRO A 93 -11.84 15.89 8.93
N ILE A 94 -12.06 14.58 8.91
CA ILE A 94 -12.84 13.91 9.96
C ILE A 94 -11.86 13.34 10.97
N LYS A 95 -11.78 13.99 12.13
CA LYS A 95 -11.04 13.50 13.30
C LYS A 95 -11.80 12.39 14.03
N ASP A 96 -11.06 11.50 14.68
CA ASP A 96 -11.55 10.45 15.59
C ASP A 96 -12.47 9.42 14.87
N ALA A 97 -12.44 9.38 13.53
CA ALA A 97 -13.06 8.32 12.75
C ALA A 97 -12.20 7.07 12.84
N ARG A 98 -12.82 5.92 13.08
CA ARG A 98 -12.13 4.63 13.09
C ARG A 98 -11.96 4.14 11.65
N VAL A 99 -10.72 3.91 11.24
CA VAL A 99 -10.37 3.33 9.95
C VAL A 99 -9.87 1.92 10.20
N ASP A 100 -10.54 0.94 9.60
CA ASP A 100 -10.16 -0.47 9.64
C ASP A 100 -9.52 -0.85 8.33
N ILE A 101 -8.41 -1.58 8.39
CA ILE A 101 -7.82 -2.21 7.21
C ILE A 101 -7.59 -3.70 7.42
N TRP A 102 -7.74 -4.46 6.34
CA TRP A 102 -7.33 -5.85 6.27
C TRP A 102 -6.87 -6.22 4.86
N HIS A 103 -5.90 -7.11 4.75
CA HIS A 103 -5.45 -7.64 3.47
C HIS A 103 -4.76 -9.00 3.62
N CYS A 104 -4.53 -9.65 2.49
CA CYS A 104 -3.74 -10.86 2.42
C CYS A 104 -2.24 -10.58 2.60
N ASP A 105 -1.49 -11.60 3.02
CA ASP A 105 -0.03 -11.55 3.04
C ASP A 105 0.59 -11.60 1.63
N ALA A 106 1.93 -11.60 1.54
CA ALA A 106 2.65 -11.68 0.28
C ALA A 106 2.28 -12.91 -0.58
N LEU A 107 1.81 -14.00 0.04
CA LEU A 107 1.40 -15.24 -0.60
C LEU A 107 -0.11 -15.31 -0.90
N GLY A 108 -0.87 -14.25 -0.64
CA GLY A 108 -2.30 -14.20 -0.94
C GLY A 108 -3.18 -14.87 0.13
N VAL A 109 -2.64 -15.08 1.34
CA VAL A 109 -3.32 -15.75 2.46
C VAL A 109 -3.87 -14.69 3.42
N TYR A 110 -5.15 -14.80 3.80
CA TYR A 110 -5.74 -13.97 4.85
C TYR A 110 -5.47 -14.57 6.25
N SER A 111 -5.66 -13.80 7.31
CA SER A 111 -5.70 -14.35 8.67
C SER A 111 -7.15 -14.67 9.09
N GLY A 112 -7.34 -15.68 9.93
CA GLY A 112 -8.63 -16.01 10.56
C GLY A 112 -9.49 -17.02 9.80
N TYR A 113 -8.98 -17.71 8.78
CA TYR A 113 -9.77 -18.63 7.95
C TYR A 113 -9.06 -19.97 7.71
N GLU A 114 -9.86 -21.01 7.52
CA GLU A 114 -9.43 -22.35 7.10
C GLU A 114 -9.25 -22.45 5.58
N GLY A 115 -8.63 -23.54 5.12
CA GLY A 115 -8.55 -23.91 3.70
C GLY A 115 -7.57 -23.08 2.88
N GLN A 116 -6.66 -22.36 3.54
CA GLN A 116 -5.71 -21.46 2.90
C GLN A 116 -4.32 -21.53 3.55
N GLY A 117 -3.32 -21.12 2.77
CA GLY A 117 -1.93 -21.06 3.20
C GLY A 117 -1.24 -22.42 3.37
N PRO A 118 0.07 -22.41 3.69
CA PRO A 118 0.89 -23.64 3.69
C PRO A 118 0.50 -24.65 4.76
N THR A 119 -0.09 -24.19 5.86
CA THR A 119 -0.56 -25.01 6.99
C THR A 119 -1.99 -25.51 6.79
N GLY A 120 -2.69 -25.03 5.75
CA GLY A 120 -4.11 -25.34 5.49
C GLY A 120 -5.10 -24.60 6.39
N THR A 121 -4.65 -23.81 7.36
CA THR A 121 -5.49 -22.96 8.21
C THR A 121 -4.72 -21.79 8.80
N THR A 122 -5.43 -20.69 9.01
CA THR A 122 -5.01 -19.48 9.73
C THR A 122 -6.05 -19.09 10.78
N GLU A 123 -6.91 -20.03 11.19
CA GLU A 123 -7.94 -19.79 12.21
C GLU A 123 -7.30 -19.30 13.52
N GLY A 124 -7.92 -18.31 14.16
CA GLY A 124 -7.42 -17.68 15.37
C GLY A 124 -6.27 -16.67 15.15
N GLU A 125 -5.67 -16.62 13.96
CA GLU A 125 -4.67 -15.61 13.62
C GLU A 125 -5.33 -14.30 13.21
N THR A 126 -4.63 -13.18 13.46
CA THR A 126 -5.15 -11.82 13.19
C THR A 126 -4.20 -10.95 12.38
N PHE A 127 -3.12 -11.52 11.83
CA PHE A 127 -2.12 -10.76 11.10
C PHE A 127 -2.73 -9.91 9.97
N LEU A 128 -2.12 -8.77 9.68
CA LEU A 128 -2.50 -7.85 8.59
C LEU A 128 -3.94 -7.34 8.71
N ARG A 129 -4.40 -7.19 9.96
CA ARG A 129 -5.68 -6.58 10.34
C ARG A 129 -5.46 -5.57 11.45
N GLY A 130 -6.20 -4.47 11.42
CA GLY A 130 -6.20 -3.53 12.53
C GLY A 130 -7.01 -2.29 12.21
N HIS A 131 -7.19 -1.47 13.23
CA HIS A 131 -7.80 -0.16 13.07
C HIS A 131 -6.98 0.93 13.75
N GLN A 132 -7.15 2.15 13.26
CA GLN A 132 -6.59 3.36 13.84
C GLN A 132 -7.63 4.47 13.79
N PRO A 133 -7.74 5.28 14.86
CA PRO A 133 -8.49 6.53 14.79
C PRO A 133 -7.76 7.54 13.91
N THR A 134 -8.49 8.37 13.19
CA THR A 134 -7.92 9.49 12.45
C THR A 134 -7.49 10.62 13.38
N GLY A 135 -6.32 11.21 13.09
CA GLY A 135 -5.81 12.39 13.78
C GLY A 135 -6.58 13.66 13.48
N VAL A 136 -6.10 14.79 14.02
CA VAL A 136 -6.70 16.14 13.84
C VAL A 136 -6.73 16.58 12.37
N ASP A 137 -5.82 16.07 11.57
CA ASP A 137 -5.71 16.29 10.12
C ASP A 137 -6.54 15.28 9.30
N GLY A 138 -7.28 14.40 9.98
CA GLY A 138 -8.10 13.35 9.38
C GLY A 138 -7.32 12.12 8.95
N THR A 139 -6.05 11.96 9.32
CA THR A 139 -5.20 10.87 8.83
C THR A 139 -5.09 9.71 9.82
N ALA A 140 -5.29 8.49 9.34
CA ALA A 140 -4.96 7.24 10.02
C ALA A 140 -3.70 6.61 9.39
N HIS A 141 -2.79 6.08 10.22
CA HIS A 141 -1.49 5.57 9.78
C HIS A 141 -1.30 4.09 10.11
N PHE A 142 -0.82 3.31 9.13
CA PHE A 142 -0.56 1.89 9.31
C PHE A 142 0.85 1.51 8.84
N LEU A 143 1.47 0.58 9.56
CA LEU A 143 2.66 -0.16 9.16
C LEU A 143 2.22 -1.59 8.81
N THR A 144 2.51 -2.01 7.59
CA THR A 144 2.13 -3.32 7.08
C THR A 144 3.15 -3.83 6.06
N VAL A 145 2.80 -4.86 5.30
CA VAL A 145 3.54 -5.32 4.12
C VAL A 145 2.73 -5.10 2.85
N TYR A 146 3.42 -4.94 1.71
CA TYR A 146 2.77 -4.89 0.40
C TYR A 146 1.92 -6.15 0.18
N PRO A 147 0.64 -6.05 -0.24
CA PRO A 147 -0.21 -7.23 -0.34
C PRO A 147 0.26 -8.17 -1.47
N GLY A 148 0.06 -9.46 -1.29
CA GLY A 148 0.15 -10.43 -2.37
C GLY A 148 -1.06 -10.38 -3.29
N TRP A 149 -1.19 -11.41 -4.11
CA TRP A 149 -2.36 -11.64 -4.96
C TRP A 149 -2.90 -13.06 -4.77
N TYR A 150 -4.15 -13.27 -5.14
CA TYR A 150 -4.79 -14.59 -5.19
C TYR A 150 -5.69 -14.66 -6.42
N GLN A 151 -6.02 -15.88 -6.83
CA GLN A 151 -6.67 -16.15 -8.11
C GLN A 151 -7.92 -15.28 -8.32
N GLY A 152 -8.01 -14.64 -9.48
CA GLY A 152 -9.14 -13.82 -9.88
C GLY A 152 -9.17 -12.42 -9.26
N ARG A 153 -8.16 -12.00 -8.48
CA ARG A 153 -8.11 -10.70 -7.82
C ARG A 153 -6.76 -9.98 -8.02
N THR A 154 -6.83 -8.69 -8.34
CA THR A 154 -5.66 -7.80 -8.33
C THR A 154 -5.24 -7.50 -6.86
N PRO A 155 -4.00 -7.05 -6.57
CA PRO A 155 -3.58 -6.72 -5.20
C PRO A 155 -4.40 -5.58 -4.61
N HIS A 156 -4.84 -5.74 -3.36
CA HIS A 156 -5.71 -4.76 -2.72
C HIS A 156 -5.56 -4.75 -1.19
N VAL A 157 -5.93 -3.62 -0.60
CA VAL A 157 -6.15 -3.47 0.84
C VAL A 157 -7.61 -3.09 1.05
N HIS A 158 -8.33 -3.86 1.84
CA HIS A 158 -9.70 -3.49 2.19
C HIS A 158 -9.72 -2.39 3.25
N VAL A 159 -10.73 -1.52 3.18
CA VAL A 159 -10.92 -0.42 4.13
C VAL A 159 -12.37 -0.35 4.56
N LYS A 160 -12.59 -0.13 5.86
CA LYS A 160 -13.85 0.41 6.38
C LYS A 160 -13.61 1.69 7.16
N VAL A 161 -14.55 2.62 7.06
CA VAL A 161 -14.55 3.88 7.83
C VAL A 161 -15.81 3.94 8.68
N PHE A 162 -15.61 4.09 9.98
CA PHE A 162 -16.64 4.27 10.98
C PHE A 162 -16.53 5.66 11.61
N LEU A 163 -17.65 6.33 11.86
CA LEU A 163 -17.65 7.64 12.51
C LEU A 163 -17.59 7.57 14.05
N ASP A 164 -17.64 6.36 14.59
CA ASP A 164 -17.53 6.07 16.01
C ASP A 164 -16.45 5.00 16.26
N LYS A 165 -15.86 5.05 17.44
CA LYS A 165 -14.80 4.12 17.85
C LYS A 165 -15.31 2.69 18.03
N GLU A 166 -16.59 2.52 18.36
CA GLU A 166 -17.21 1.22 18.60
C GLU A 166 -17.36 0.39 17.30
N GLY A 167 -17.30 1.03 16.13
CA GLY A 167 -17.42 0.40 14.82
C GLY A 167 -18.87 0.15 14.41
N THR A 168 -19.81 1.00 14.83
CA THR A 168 -21.25 0.81 14.60
C THR A 168 -21.76 1.59 13.39
N THR A 169 -21.25 2.80 13.15
CA THR A 169 -21.66 3.72 12.09
C THR A 169 -20.72 3.60 10.90
N ASN A 170 -20.81 2.48 10.18
CA ASN A 170 -20.05 2.27 8.95
C ASN A 170 -20.56 3.19 7.82
N VAL A 171 -19.71 4.12 7.37
CA VAL A 171 -20.05 5.09 6.30
C VAL A 171 -19.41 4.75 4.96
N LEU A 172 -18.34 3.95 4.95
CA LEU A 172 -17.66 3.54 3.73
C LEU A 172 -17.03 2.17 3.93
N THR A 173 -17.31 1.25 3.01
CA THR A 173 -16.51 0.05 2.75
C THR A 173 -15.93 0.20 1.36
N CYS A 174 -14.62 0.10 1.19
CA CYS A 174 -13.98 0.15 -0.12
C CYS A 174 -12.72 -0.72 -0.16
N GLN A 175 -12.01 -0.70 -1.28
CA GLN A 175 -10.75 -1.39 -1.47
C GLN A 175 -9.76 -0.44 -2.13
N LEU A 176 -8.53 -0.43 -1.64
CA LEU A 176 -7.42 0.31 -2.21
C LEU A 176 -6.67 -0.57 -3.19
N PHE A 177 -6.27 -0.01 -4.32
CA PHE A 177 -5.59 -0.73 -5.40
C PHE A 177 -4.21 -0.13 -5.69
N PHE A 178 -3.36 -0.95 -6.31
CA PHE A 178 -1.96 -0.63 -6.56
C PHE A 178 -1.68 -0.57 -8.05
N PRO A 179 -0.70 0.24 -8.51
CA PRO A 179 -0.31 0.27 -9.92
C PRO A 179 0.08 -1.13 -10.43
N ASP A 180 -0.49 -1.52 -11.58
CA ASP A 180 -0.23 -2.85 -12.17
C ASP A 180 1.25 -3.04 -12.48
N ALA A 181 1.92 -2.03 -13.04
CA ALA A 181 3.33 -2.08 -13.39
C ALA A 181 4.24 -2.32 -12.17
N LEU A 182 3.92 -1.69 -11.02
CA LEU A 182 4.66 -1.92 -9.77
C LEU A 182 4.43 -3.34 -9.28
N SER A 183 3.17 -3.77 -9.24
CA SER A 183 2.81 -5.11 -8.76
C SER A 183 3.43 -6.22 -9.61
N GLU A 184 3.42 -6.08 -10.93
CA GLU A 184 4.07 -7.01 -11.87
C GLU A 184 5.57 -7.10 -11.61
N TRP A 185 6.23 -5.95 -11.46
CA TRP A 185 7.67 -5.94 -11.19
C TRP A 185 7.99 -6.64 -9.86
N LEU A 186 7.23 -6.34 -8.80
CA LEU A 186 7.41 -6.97 -7.49
C LEU A 186 7.20 -8.48 -7.54
N TYR A 187 6.16 -8.95 -8.22
CA TYR A 187 5.82 -10.38 -8.27
C TYR A 187 6.74 -11.19 -9.19
N ALA A 188 7.51 -10.51 -10.05
CA ALA A 188 8.55 -11.15 -10.85
C ALA A 188 9.95 -11.13 -10.20
N HIS A 189 10.23 -10.20 -9.28
CA HIS A 189 11.61 -9.97 -8.81
C HIS A 189 11.81 -9.90 -7.30
N ALA A 190 10.78 -9.55 -6.51
CA ALA A 190 10.95 -9.32 -5.09
C ALA A 190 10.95 -10.65 -4.29
N PRO A 191 11.98 -10.91 -3.46
CA PRO A 191 11.99 -12.06 -2.57
C PRO A 191 10.73 -12.13 -1.70
N GLY A 192 10.12 -13.32 -1.62
CA GLY A 192 8.88 -13.54 -0.88
C GLY A 192 7.58 -13.25 -1.66
N TYR A 193 7.68 -12.64 -2.85
CA TYR A 193 6.52 -12.40 -3.73
C TYR A 193 6.57 -13.22 -5.02
N VAL A 194 7.76 -13.62 -5.46
CA VAL A 194 7.92 -14.54 -6.59
C VAL A 194 7.36 -15.91 -6.22
N ARG A 195 6.49 -16.44 -7.08
CA ARG A 195 5.88 -17.77 -6.94
C ARG A 195 6.27 -18.64 -8.12
N GLU A 196 6.91 -19.78 -7.84
CA GLU A 196 7.39 -20.67 -8.89
C GLU A 196 6.23 -21.18 -9.74
N GLY A 197 6.35 -21.02 -11.07
CA GLY A 197 5.33 -21.45 -12.03
C GLY A 197 3.99 -20.68 -11.97
N GLN A 198 3.90 -19.59 -11.21
CA GLN A 198 2.69 -18.80 -11.08
C GLN A 198 2.94 -17.34 -11.46
N THR A 199 2.06 -16.81 -12.31
CA THR A 199 2.01 -15.38 -12.63
C THR A 199 0.67 -14.82 -12.21
N ARG A 200 0.65 -13.57 -11.75
CA ARG A 200 -0.59 -12.86 -11.44
C ARG A 200 -1.55 -12.94 -12.65
N ASP A 201 -2.75 -13.43 -12.41
CA ASP A 201 -3.76 -13.70 -13.45
C ASP A 201 -4.70 -12.51 -13.70
N THR A 202 -4.77 -11.57 -12.76
CA THR A 202 -5.76 -10.50 -12.75
C THR A 202 -5.09 -9.14 -12.55
N LEU A 203 -5.35 -8.23 -13.48
CA LEU A 203 -4.92 -6.83 -13.46
C LEU A 203 -6.04 -5.95 -12.93
N ASN A 204 -5.77 -4.70 -12.55
CA ASN A 204 -6.84 -3.77 -12.14
C ASN A 204 -7.91 -3.62 -13.22
N ARG A 205 -7.50 -3.56 -14.49
CA ARG A 205 -8.44 -3.46 -15.62
C ARG A 205 -9.26 -4.72 -15.87
N THR A 206 -8.93 -5.86 -15.28
CA THR A 206 -9.68 -7.13 -15.43
C THR A 206 -10.29 -7.62 -14.11
N ASP A 207 -10.02 -6.96 -13.00
CA ASP A 207 -10.65 -7.21 -11.71
C ASP A 207 -12.02 -6.51 -11.68
N GLY A 208 -13.09 -7.31 -11.57
CA GLY A 208 -14.47 -6.80 -11.62
C GLY A 208 -14.82 -5.83 -10.47
N ILE A 209 -14.07 -5.85 -9.36
CA ILE A 209 -14.23 -4.88 -8.28
C ILE A 209 -13.44 -3.63 -8.63
N ALA A 210 -12.16 -3.74 -9.01
CA ALA A 210 -11.32 -2.58 -9.31
C ALA A 210 -11.85 -1.74 -10.48
N GLN A 211 -12.46 -2.35 -11.51
CA GLN A 211 -13.10 -1.63 -12.61
C GLN A 211 -14.23 -0.69 -12.16
N GLY A 212 -14.96 -1.07 -11.11
CA GLY A 212 -16.05 -0.27 -10.55
C GLY A 212 -15.58 0.80 -9.57
N GLN A 213 -14.27 0.96 -9.38
CA GLN A 213 -13.69 1.86 -8.40
C GLN A 213 -13.01 3.03 -9.11
N GLY A 214 -13.19 4.23 -8.56
CA GLY A 214 -12.64 5.46 -9.12
C GLY A 214 -11.18 5.67 -8.73
N TRP A 215 -10.55 6.70 -9.31
CA TRP A 215 -9.16 7.07 -9.01
C TRP A 215 -8.90 7.33 -7.52
N SER A 216 -9.92 7.68 -6.72
CA SER A 216 -9.79 7.94 -5.29
C SER A 216 -9.40 6.71 -4.46
N THR A 217 -9.45 5.50 -5.02
CA THR A 217 -8.97 4.26 -4.37
C THR A 217 -7.58 3.81 -4.85
N PHE A 218 -7.00 4.51 -5.82
CA PHE A 218 -5.62 4.30 -6.29
C PHE A 218 -4.74 5.37 -5.64
N GLY A 219 -4.29 5.11 -4.42
CA GLY A 219 -3.44 6.04 -3.67
C GLY A 219 -2.10 6.29 -4.37
N ALA A 220 -1.50 7.45 -4.10
CA ALA A 220 -0.14 7.73 -4.56
C ALA A 220 0.84 6.84 -3.81
N ILE A 221 1.60 6.02 -4.54
CA ILE A 221 2.61 5.13 -3.98
C ILE A 221 4.00 5.53 -4.45
N SER A 222 4.98 5.47 -3.54
CA SER A 222 6.38 5.78 -3.81
C SER A 222 7.29 4.78 -3.11
N GLU A 223 8.42 4.47 -3.75
CA GLU A 223 9.50 3.69 -3.14
C GLU A 223 10.37 4.61 -2.28
N GLN A 224 10.63 4.20 -1.05
CA GLN A 224 11.56 4.83 -0.10
C GLN A 224 12.72 3.87 0.17
N ALA A 225 13.73 4.33 0.90
CA ALA A 225 14.94 3.53 1.16
C ALA A 225 14.67 2.19 1.86
N ASP A 226 13.68 2.14 2.77
CA ASP A 226 13.37 0.99 3.62
C ASP A 226 11.90 0.52 3.54
N HIS A 227 11.06 1.20 2.76
CA HIS A 227 9.62 0.89 2.64
C HIS A 227 9.00 1.45 1.36
N TYR A 228 7.80 0.98 1.02
CA TYR A 228 6.88 1.72 0.16
C TYR A 228 6.00 2.64 1.00
N ALA A 229 5.76 3.85 0.53
CA ALA A 229 4.83 4.79 1.16
C ALA A 229 3.63 5.00 0.25
N MET A 230 2.42 4.73 0.78
CA MET A 230 1.15 4.95 0.12
C MET A 230 0.33 6.02 0.86
N THR A 231 -0.16 7.00 0.12
CA THR A 231 -1.10 8.01 0.63
C THR A 231 -2.40 7.97 -0.17
N VAL A 232 -3.54 7.93 0.52
CA VAL A 232 -4.86 7.97 -0.12
C VAL A 232 -5.80 8.90 0.63
N THR A 233 -6.65 9.61 -0.11
CA THR A 233 -7.69 10.49 0.44
C THR A 233 -9.06 9.89 0.13
N LEU A 234 -9.84 9.63 1.16
CA LEU A 234 -11.19 9.09 1.08
C LEU A 234 -12.21 10.16 1.44
N GLY A 235 -13.11 10.47 0.51
CA GLY A 235 -14.26 11.34 0.76
C GLY A 235 -15.44 10.49 1.23
N VAL A 236 -15.98 10.79 2.42
CA VAL A 236 -17.16 10.10 2.97
C VAL A 236 -18.26 11.12 3.27
N GLY A 237 -19.52 10.68 3.30
CA GLY A 237 -20.62 11.50 3.79
C GLY A 237 -21.01 11.10 5.21
N ARG A 238 -21.12 12.05 6.16
CA ARG A 238 -21.45 11.71 7.56
C ARG A 238 -22.77 10.96 7.75
N THR A 239 -23.72 11.18 6.83
CA THR A 239 -25.04 10.56 6.85
C THR A 239 -25.11 9.29 6.01
N ALA A 240 -24.04 8.95 5.28
CA ALA A 240 -23.97 7.73 4.49
C ALA A 240 -24.08 6.49 5.40
N ARG A 241 -24.55 5.39 4.83
CA ARG A 241 -24.48 4.07 5.44
C ARG A 241 -23.95 3.14 4.38
N SER A 242 -22.78 2.57 4.64
CA SER A 242 -22.21 1.58 3.71
C SER A 242 -23.10 0.35 3.71
N GLN A 243 -23.42 -0.12 2.52
CA GLN A 243 -24.20 -1.33 2.34
C GLN A 243 -23.25 -2.49 2.08
N GLU A 244 -23.54 -3.65 2.69
CA GLU A 244 -22.83 -4.87 2.35
C GLU A 244 -23.25 -5.31 0.96
N LEU A 245 -22.41 -4.97 -0.02
CA LEU A 245 -22.58 -5.40 -1.39
C LEU A 245 -22.18 -6.87 -1.48
N GLY A 246 -23.13 -7.76 -1.75
CA GLY A 246 -22.85 -9.15 -2.07
C GLY A 246 -22.00 -9.27 -3.34
N PHE A 247 -21.39 -10.43 -3.53
CA PHE A 247 -20.80 -10.77 -4.82
C PHE A 247 -21.90 -10.78 -5.88
N GLY A 248 -21.83 -9.86 -6.85
CA GLY A 248 -22.69 -9.94 -8.03
C GLY A 248 -22.50 -11.28 -8.76
N PRO A 249 -23.38 -11.62 -9.72
CA PRO A 249 -23.16 -12.79 -10.57
C PRO A 249 -21.81 -12.64 -11.29
N GLY A 250 -20.82 -13.44 -10.88
CA GLY A 250 -19.43 -13.37 -11.36
C GLY A 250 -18.39 -12.82 -10.37
N GLY A 251 -18.74 -12.54 -9.11
CA GLY A 251 -17.75 -12.29 -8.07
C GLY A 251 -16.78 -13.47 -7.90
N PRO A 252 -15.57 -13.28 -7.33
CA PRO A 252 -14.67 -14.39 -7.06
C PRO A 252 -15.48 -15.44 -6.32
N GLY A 253 -15.54 -16.65 -6.88
CA GLY A 253 -16.11 -17.78 -6.18
C GLY A 253 -15.55 -17.80 -4.76
N GLY A 254 -16.30 -18.37 -3.82
CA GLY A 254 -15.75 -18.70 -2.51
C GLY A 254 -14.36 -19.36 -2.64
N PRO A 255 -13.58 -19.42 -1.55
CA PRO A 255 -12.20 -19.91 -1.56
C PRO A 255 -12.05 -21.08 -2.54
N PRO A 256 -11.07 -21.01 -3.48
CA PRO A 256 -11.07 -21.80 -4.69
C PRO A 256 -11.34 -23.29 -4.39
N PRO A 257 -12.30 -23.94 -5.07
CA PRO A 257 -12.47 -25.38 -4.98
C PRO A 257 -11.23 -26.02 -5.62
N GLY A 258 -10.26 -26.48 -4.81
CA GLY A 258 -9.02 -27.01 -5.35
C GLY A 258 -7.91 -27.34 -4.36
N MET A 259 -7.92 -26.80 -3.13
CA MET A 259 -7.04 -27.30 -2.05
C MET A 259 -7.70 -28.44 -1.26
N MET A 260 -8.29 -29.41 -1.98
CA MET A 260 -8.88 -30.60 -1.40
C MET A 260 -7.76 -31.54 -0.91
N GLY A 261 -7.27 -31.32 0.31
CA GLY A 261 -6.79 -32.43 1.12
C GLY A 261 -7.95 -33.41 1.35
N PRO A 262 -7.70 -34.72 1.50
CA PRO A 262 -8.78 -35.70 1.64
C PRO A 262 -9.67 -35.34 2.85
N PRO A 263 -10.99 -35.56 2.76
CA PRO A 263 -11.95 -35.06 3.74
C PRO A 263 -11.60 -35.55 5.17
N PRO A 264 -11.77 -34.71 6.21
CA PRO A 264 -11.66 -35.16 7.59
C PRO A 264 -12.72 -36.25 7.85
N GLY A 265 -12.25 -37.43 8.26
CA GLY A 265 -13.12 -38.54 8.63
C GLY A 265 -14.07 -38.14 9.76
N GLY A 266 -15.37 -38.21 9.48
CA GLY A 266 -16.41 -38.09 10.49
C GLY A 266 -16.36 -39.24 11.49
N MET A 267 -16.39 -38.88 12.77
CA MET A 267 -16.45 -39.76 13.92
C MET A 267 -17.66 -40.70 13.88
N ASN A 268 -17.42 -42.00 14.09
CA ASN A 268 -18.34 -42.94 14.74
C ASN A 268 -17.51 -44.06 15.43
N GLY A 269 -17.77 -44.29 16.71
CA GLY A 269 -17.10 -45.30 17.56
C GLY A 269 -17.52 -46.76 17.32
N PRO A 270 -16.97 -47.74 18.08
CA PRO A 270 -16.50 -49.08 17.60
C PRO A 270 -17.45 -50.27 17.92
N PRO A 271 -17.06 -51.58 17.75
CA PRO A 271 -16.50 -52.37 16.61
C PRO A 271 -17.36 -53.67 16.34
N PRO A 272 -16.99 -54.67 15.47
CA PRO A 272 -15.97 -55.69 15.82
C PRO A 272 -15.12 -56.28 14.66
N GLY A 273 -13.84 -56.57 14.95
CA GLY A 273 -13.17 -57.79 14.51
C GLY A 273 -12.27 -57.75 13.26
N GLY A 274 -11.00 -58.16 13.44
CA GLY A 274 -10.28 -58.94 12.41
C GLY A 274 -8.84 -58.52 12.06
N MET A 275 -7.86 -59.23 12.65
CA MET A 275 -6.55 -59.65 12.08
C MET A 275 -5.52 -58.56 11.71
N ARG A 276 -4.43 -58.43 12.49
CA ARG A 276 -3.07 -59.05 12.34
C ARG A 276 -2.23 -58.53 11.15
N GLY A 277 -1.10 -57.87 11.45
CA GLY A 277 0.07 -57.77 10.56
C GLY A 277 1.04 -56.60 10.84
N PRO A 278 2.38 -56.79 10.96
CA PRO A 278 3.34 -55.81 11.52
C PRO A 278 4.08 -54.94 10.46
N PRO A 279 4.90 -53.94 10.87
CA PRO A 279 5.56 -52.97 9.98
C PRO A 279 7.02 -53.32 9.65
N PRO A 280 7.63 -52.60 8.70
CA PRO A 280 9.01 -52.10 8.86
C PRO A 280 9.11 -50.61 8.46
N GLY A 281 9.92 -49.72 9.06
CA GLY A 281 11.26 -49.86 9.62
C GLY A 281 12.27 -49.22 8.65
N GLY A 282 12.99 -48.16 9.04
CA GLY A 282 14.15 -47.67 8.27
C GLY A 282 14.58 -46.22 8.53
N PHE A 283 15.56 -46.05 9.42
CA PHE A 283 16.35 -44.84 9.68
C PHE A 283 17.45 -44.63 8.62
N GLY A 284 17.99 -43.39 8.49
CA GLY A 284 19.40 -43.18 8.15
C GLY A 284 19.76 -41.86 7.44
N PRO A 285 21.00 -41.34 7.59
CA PRO A 285 21.24 -39.95 7.99
C PRO A 285 22.15 -39.10 7.05
N GLY A 286 22.08 -37.77 7.22
CA GLY A 286 23.20 -36.81 7.31
C GLY A 286 24.23 -36.64 6.18
N GLY A 287 24.41 -35.40 5.73
CA GLY A 287 25.61 -34.92 5.01
C GLY A 287 25.72 -33.38 5.02
N PRO A 288 26.90 -32.76 5.25
CA PRO A 288 27.04 -31.36 5.71
C PRO A 288 27.55 -30.36 4.66
N GLY A 289 27.39 -29.06 4.95
CA GLY A 289 28.35 -28.01 4.55
C GLY A 289 27.96 -27.09 3.39
N GLY A 290 27.95 -25.78 3.64
CA GLY A 290 27.87 -24.74 2.61
C GLY A 290 27.40 -23.38 3.12
N GLU A 291 28.19 -22.72 3.97
CA GLU A 291 28.09 -21.27 4.19
C GLU A 291 28.54 -20.51 2.93
N GLY A 292 27.85 -19.42 2.58
CA GLY A 292 28.28 -18.48 1.55
C GLY A 292 27.17 -18.03 0.60
N GLY A 293 26.16 -17.33 1.10
CA GLY A 293 25.22 -16.60 0.23
C GLY A 293 25.92 -15.36 -0.38
N PRO A 294 25.76 -15.07 -1.69
CA PRO A 294 26.37 -13.90 -2.29
C PRO A 294 25.71 -12.61 -1.75
N PRO A 295 26.45 -11.50 -1.67
CA PRO A 295 25.92 -10.23 -1.18
C PRO A 295 24.82 -9.71 -2.11
N HIS A 296 23.81 -9.08 -1.51
CA HIS A 296 22.75 -8.34 -2.18
C HIS A 296 23.34 -7.43 -3.27
N GLN A 297 23.19 -7.81 -4.54
CA GLN A 297 23.59 -6.96 -5.65
C GLN A 297 22.55 -5.86 -5.87
N GLU A 298 23.10 -4.65 -5.97
CA GLU A 298 22.52 -3.33 -6.17
C GLU A 298 21.11 -3.28 -6.74
N ILE A 299 20.20 -2.75 -5.92
CA ILE A 299 18.87 -2.30 -6.32
C ILE A 299 19.06 -1.04 -7.18
N LEU A 300 18.75 -1.13 -8.48
CA LEU A 300 18.72 0.02 -9.38
C LEU A 300 17.89 1.15 -8.74
N THR A 301 18.46 2.35 -8.70
CA THR A 301 17.79 3.56 -8.22
C THR A 301 16.54 3.86 -9.05
N GLY A 302 15.57 4.60 -8.50
CA GLY A 302 14.33 4.95 -9.21
C GLY A 302 14.58 5.66 -10.56
N ALA A 303 15.67 6.41 -10.69
CA ALA A 303 16.09 7.03 -11.95
C ALA A 303 16.58 6.00 -12.98
N GLU A 304 17.33 4.98 -12.54
CA GLU A 304 17.83 3.91 -13.41
C GLU A 304 16.71 3.01 -13.92
N ARG A 305 15.61 2.85 -13.17
CA ARG A 305 14.42 2.13 -13.62
C ARG A 305 13.59 2.92 -14.63
N ILE A 306 13.47 4.23 -14.46
CA ILE A 306 12.81 5.11 -15.45
C ILE A 306 13.59 5.10 -16.79
N ALA A 307 14.92 5.08 -16.74
CA ALA A 307 15.76 4.98 -17.93
C ALA A 307 15.63 3.63 -18.67
N ALA A 308 15.28 2.54 -17.96
CA ALA A 308 15.07 1.22 -18.55
C ALA A 308 13.72 1.07 -19.27
N ILE A 309 12.73 1.93 -18.96
CA ILE A 309 11.37 1.88 -19.52
C ILE A 309 11.26 2.73 -20.81
N LEU A 310 12.14 3.72 -21.00
CA LEU A 310 12.12 4.56 -22.19
C LEU A 310 12.84 3.85 -23.36
N PRO A 311 12.20 3.68 -24.54
CA PRO A 311 12.87 3.12 -25.70
C PRO A 311 14.05 4.03 -26.06
N ARG A 312 15.25 3.44 -26.13
CA ARG A 312 16.44 4.15 -26.58
C ARG A 312 16.16 4.67 -27.99
N THR A 313 16.02 5.98 -28.14
CA THR A 313 15.96 6.61 -29.45
C THR A 313 17.29 6.35 -30.14
N ALA A 314 17.27 5.50 -31.17
CA ALA A 314 18.42 5.30 -32.04
C ALA A 314 18.79 6.64 -32.67
N SER A 315 20.04 7.05 -32.48
CA SER A 315 20.70 8.09 -33.29
C SER A 315 21.38 7.44 -34.48
#